data_AF-A0A8T5PNY2-F1
#
_entry.id   AF-A0A8T5PNY2-F1
#
_cell.length_a   1.000
_cell.length_b   1.000
_cell.length_c   1.000
_cell.angle_alpha   90.00
_cell.angle_beta   90.00
_cell.angle_gamma   90.00
#
_symmetry.space_group_name_H-M   'P 1'
#
loop_
_entity.id
_entity.type
_entity.pdbx_description
1 polymer ?
#
loop_
_entity_poly.entity_id
_entity_poly.type
_entity_poly.pdbx_seq_one_letter_code
_entity_poly.pdbx_strand_id
1 'polypeptide(L)'
;MFYKIKIKDHIRVPPDLFEHHKEKAVLQRIKKDYEGYISAELGFVIDVLDVSEIKEGIIIPGDGAAYYESEFELICFKPELQEVVFGKIKDIAEFGAFISLGPADGMIHISQTMDDFVSFAKEKVLSGKESNRTLKVNDKCRARIIAVSYKDITNPKLGLTMRQEGLGKVEWLDQKEAPKEEKEE
;
A
#
# COMPACT_ATOMS: atom_id res chain seq x y z
N MET A 1 -2.33 -5.32 -3.58
CA MET A 1 -1.83 -5.58 -4.95
C MET A 1 -1.67 -4.28 -5.74
N PHE A 2 -0.80 -4.24 -6.76
CA PHE A 2 -0.67 -3.11 -7.69
C PHE A 2 -1.54 -3.34 -8.92
N TYR A 3 -2.29 -2.30 -9.31
CA TYR A 3 -3.21 -2.32 -10.44
C TYR A 3 -2.90 -1.19 -11.40
N LYS A 4 -3.08 -1.49 -12.68
CA LYS A 4 -3.12 -0.48 -13.75
C LYS A 4 -4.58 -0.21 -14.06
N ILE A 5 -5.05 1.01 -13.79
CA ILE A 5 -6.45 1.40 -13.94
C ILE A 5 -6.55 2.44 -15.04
N LYS A 6 -7.45 2.22 -16.01
CA LYS A 6 -7.83 3.23 -17.00
C LYS A 6 -8.98 4.05 -16.45
N ILE A 7 -8.82 5.36 -16.41
CA ILE A 7 -9.84 6.31 -15.97
C ILE A 7 -10.14 7.27 -17.11
N LYS A 8 -11.42 7.63 -17.18
CA LYS A 8 -11.95 8.63 -18.08
C LYS A 8 -12.59 9.72 -17.25
N ASP A 9 -12.06 10.93 -17.34
CA ASP A 9 -12.50 12.05 -16.51
C ASP A 9 -12.40 13.40 -17.24
N HIS A 10 -13.12 14.40 -16.73
CA HIS A 10 -13.08 15.77 -17.23
C HIS A 10 -12.09 16.59 -16.42
N ILE A 11 -10.96 16.91 -17.04
CA ILE A 11 -9.87 17.64 -16.39
C ILE A 11 -10.07 19.14 -16.59
N ARG A 12 -10.26 19.86 -15.48
CA ARG A 12 -10.34 21.33 -15.47
C ARG A 12 -8.95 21.94 -15.54
N VAL A 13 -8.59 22.52 -16.67
CA VAL A 13 -7.33 23.23 -16.89
C VAL A 13 -7.54 24.73 -16.72
N PRO A 14 -6.92 25.37 -15.71
CA PRO A 14 -7.00 26.82 -15.51
C PRO A 14 -6.39 27.62 -16.67
N PRO A 15 -6.85 28.86 -16.89
CA PRO A 15 -6.31 29.75 -17.93
C PRO A 15 -4.80 29.97 -17.86
N ASP A 16 -4.22 29.95 -16.65
CA ASP A 16 -2.79 30.14 -16.42
C ASP A 16 -1.91 29.10 -17.13
N LEU A 17 -2.48 27.91 -17.41
CA LEU A 17 -1.78 26.82 -18.08
C LEU A 17 -1.99 26.81 -19.61
N PHE A 18 -2.73 27.78 -20.16
CA PHE A 18 -2.99 27.86 -21.61
C PHE A 18 -1.78 28.26 -22.44
N GLU A 19 -0.74 28.82 -21.81
CA GLU A 19 0.53 29.11 -22.48
C GLU A 19 1.28 27.83 -22.90
N HIS A 20 0.99 26.71 -22.24
CA HIS A 20 1.60 25.42 -22.55
C HIS A 20 0.80 24.62 -23.59
N HIS A 21 1.47 23.68 -24.25
CA HIS A 21 0.79 22.70 -25.11
C HIS A 21 -0.28 21.94 -24.32
N LYS A 22 -1.42 21.68 -24.96
CA LYS A 22 -2.60 21.04 -24.35
C LYS A 22 -2.24 19.79 -23.55
N GLU A 23 -1.45 18.90 -24.13
CA GLU A 23 -1.01 17.65 -23.50
C GLU A 23 -0.24 17.91 -22.19
N LYS A 24 0.68 18.87 -22.17
CA LYS A 24 1.47 19.21 -20.98
C LYS A 24 0.59 19.84 -19.90
N ALA A 25 -0.31 20.74 -20.28
CA ALA A 25 -1.23 21.39 -19.35
C ALA A 25 -2.18 20.38 -18.68
N VAL A 26 -2.74 19.46 -19.48
CA VAL A 26 -3.60 18.38 -19.00
C VAL A 26 -2.83 17.41 -18.11
N LEU A 27 -1.65 16.95 -18.54
CA LEU A 27 -0.82 16.03 -17.76
C LEU A 27 -0.43 16.62 -16.40
N GLN A 28 0.00 17.88 -16.37
CA GLN A 28 0.35 18.57 -15.12
C GLN A 28 -0.86 18.68 -14.18
N ARG A 29 -2.05 18.91 -14.73
CA ARG A 29 -3.27 18.99 -13.95
C ARG A 29 -3.68 17.62 -13.39
N ILE A 30 -3.66 16.58 -14.22
CA ILE A 30 -3.96 15.19 -13.81
C ILE A 30 -3.00 14.76 -12.70
N LYS A 31 -1.69 14.97 -12.88
CA LYS A 31 -0.69 14.67 -11.85
C LYS A 31 -1.02 15.37 -10.53
N LYS A 32 -1.32 16.67 -10.57
CA LYS A 32 -1.68 17.43 -9.37
C LYS A 32 -2.96 16.96 -8.67
N ASP A 33 -3.95 16.50 -9.44
CA ASP A 33 -5.25 16.09 -8.89
C ASP A 33 -5.26 14.63 -8.41
N TYR A 34 -4.50 13.75 -9.07
CA TYR A 34 -4.51 12.31 -8.83
C TYR A 34 -3.28 11.78 -8.07
N GLU A 35 -2.13 12.46 -8.07
CA GLU A 35 -0.97 12.03 -7.27
C GLU A 35 -1.31 12.05 -5.77
N GLY A 36 -1.14 10.91 -5.10
CA GLY A 36 -1.46 10.78 -3.67
C GLY A 36 -2.96 10.75 -3.37
N TYR A 37 -3.82 10.65 -4.38
CA TYR A 37 -5.25 10.47 -4.16
C TYR A 37 -5.51 9.08 -3.58
N ILE A 38 -6.32 9.02 -2.51
CA ILE A 38 -6.66 7.78 -1.82
C ILE A 38 -8.17 7.64 -1.82
N SER A 39 -8.66 6.55 -2.39
CA SER A 39 -10.08 6.21 -2.42
C SER A 39 -10.28 4.72 -2.14
N ALA A 40 -11.42 4.35 -1.58
CA ALA A 40 -11.76 2.94 -1.36
C ALA A 40 -11.89 2.16 -2.69
N GLU A 41 -12.26 2.85 -3.78
CA GLU A 41 -12.45 2.24 -5.08
C GLU A 41 -11.14 2.05 -5.83
N LEU A 42 -10.33 3.11 -5.92
CA LEU A 42 -9.06 3.12 -6.65
C LEU A 42 -7.87 2.62 -5.82
N GLY A 43 -7.95 2.69 -4.49
CA GLY A 43 -6.82 2.48 -3.60
C GLY A 43 -5.93 3.73 -3.50
N PHE A 44 -4.64 3.53 -3.27
CA PHE A 44 -3.61 4.56 -3.26
C PHE A 44 -3.12 4.81 -4.68
N VAL A 45 -3.35 5.99 -5.22
CA VAL A 45 -2.79 6.38 -6.52
C VAL A 45 -1.33 6.78 -6.34
N ILE A 46 -0.43 6.11 -7.06
CA ILE A 46 1.02 6.33 -6.96
C ILE A 46 1.46 7.36 -7.99
N ASP A 47 1.13 7.13 -9.27
CA ASP A 47 1.49 8.03 -10.37
C ASP A 47 0.54 7.81 -11.57
N VAL A 48 0.59 8.76 -12.49
CA VAL A 48 -0.04 8.73 -13.80
C VAL A 48 0.98 8.18 -14.79
N LEU A 49 0.67 7.05 -15.44
CA LEU A 49 1.58 6.40 -16.39
C LEU A 49 1.59 7.12 -17.73
N ASP A 50 0.41 7.26 -18.33
CA ASP A 50 0.27 7.84 -19.66
C ASP A 50 -1.15 8.39 -19.87
N VAL A 51 -1.28 9.34 -20.80
CA VAL A 51 -2.55 9.92 -21.22
C VAL A 51 -2.80 9.44 -22.65
N SER A 52 -3.81 8.58 -22.81
CA SER A 52 -4.10 7.91 -24.08
C SER A 52 -4.84 8.81 -25.06
N GLU A 53 -5.84 9.56 -24.58
CA GLU A 53 -6.67 10.42 -25.43
C GLU A 53 -7.05 11.70 -24.69
N ILE A 54 -6.99 12.82 -25.40
CA ILE A 54 -7.45 14.13 -24.93
C ILE A 54 -8.39 14.67 -25.99
N LYS A 55 -9.68 14.81 -25.66
CA LYS A 55 -10.68 15.35 -26.58
C LYS A 55 -10.66 16.88 -26.61
N GLU A 56 -11.55 17.45 -27.41
CA GLU A 56 -11.75 18.90 -27.46
C GLU A 56 -12.22 19.45 -26.12
N GLY A 57 -11.70 20.62 -25.76
CA GLY A 57 -12.00 21.28 -24.50
C GLY A 57 -13.30 22.07 -24.58
N ILE A 58 -14.15 21.94 -23.56
CA ILE A 58 -15.39 22.71 -23.41
C ILE A 58 -15.14 23.82 -22.39
N ILE A 59 -15.61 25.03 -22.69
CA ILE A 59 -15.59 26.16 -21.74
C ILE A 59 -17.00 26.36 -21.21
N ILE A 60 -17.14 26.39 -19.89
CA ILE A 60 -18.43 26.59 -19.22
C ILE A 60 -18.64 28.10 -19.01
N PRO A 61 -19.78 28.69 -19.39
CA PRO A 61 -20.04 30.10 -19.13
C PRO A 61 -19.88 30.45 -17.64
N GLY A 62 -19.02 31.42 -17.33
CA GLY A 62 -18.72 31.85 -15.97
C GLY A 62 -17.46 31.23 -15.36
N ASP A 63 -16.87 30.21 -15.98
CA ASP A 63 -15.53 29.71 -15.64
C ASP A 63 -14.61 29.87 -16.85
N GLY A 64 -13.49 30.58 -16.68
CA GLY A 64 -12.49 30.74 -17.74
C GLY A 64 -11.69 29.47 -18.04
N ALA A 65 -11.80 28.44 -17.21
CA ALA A 65 -11.10 27.18 -17.41
C ALA A 65 -11.65 26.37 -18.59
N ALA A 66 -10.76 25.60 -19.22
CA ALA A 66 -11.12 24.63 -20.25
C ALA A 66 -11.22 23.24 -19.62
N TYR A 67 -12.32 22.54 -19.93
CA TYR A 67 -12.59 21.19 -19.46
C TYR A 67 -12.30 20.20 -20.58
N TYR A 68 -11.28 19.37 -20.40
CA TYR A 68 -10.89 18.35 -21.38
C TYR A 68 -11.31 16.97 -20.91
N GLU A 69 -12.18 16.31 -21.68
CA GLU A 69 -12.45 14.88 -21.48
C GLU A 69 -11.17 14.11 -21.87
N SER A 70 -10.55 13.48 -20.87
CA SER A 70 -9.24 12.83 -21.03
C SER A 70 -9.30 11.39 -20.51
N GLU A 71 -8.68 10.48 -21.25
CA GLU A 71 -8.49 9.09 -20.85
C GLU A 71 -7.03 8.87 -20.48
N PHE A 72 -6.77 8.41 -19.26
CA PHE A 72 -5.42 8.22 -18.73
C PHE A 72 -5.32 6.96 -17.88
N GLU A 73 -4.09 6.48 -17.76
CA GLU A 73 -3.74 5.27 -17.01
C GLU A 73 -3.06 5.65 -15.70
N LEU A 74 -3.60 5.13 -14.59
CA LEU A 74 -3.03 5.27 -13.27
C LEU A 74 -2.39 3.96 -12.82
N ILE A 75 -1.30 4.08 -12.06
CA ILE A 75 -0.78 2.98 -11.24
C ILE A 75 -1.26 3.17 -9.80
N CYS A 76 -2.05 2.21 -9.32
CA CYS A 76 -2.67 2.26 -8.00
C CYS A 76 -2.24 1.06 -7.17
N PHE A 77 -2.01 1.26 -5.88
CA PHE A 77 -1.88 0.19 -4.91
C PHE A 77 -3.19 0.03 -4.15
N LYS A 78 -3.85 -1.11 -4.31
CA LYS A 78 -5.09 -1.42 -3.60
C LYS A 78 -4.88 -2.67 -2.74
N PRO A 79 -4.84 -2.53 -1.40
CA PRO A 79 -4.76 -3.67 -0.49
C PRO A 79 -6.10 -4.41 -0.44
N GLU A 80 -6.07 -5.73 -0.62
CA GLU A 80 -7.26 -6.58 -0.56
C GLU A 80 -7.35 -7.36 0.75
N LEU A 81 -8.58 -7.71 1.14
CA LEU A 81 -8.80 -8.52 2.32
C LEU A 81 -8.23 -9.93 2.10
N GLN A 82 -7.57 -10.48 3.11
CA GLN A 82 -6.91 -11.80 3.10
C GLN A 82 -5.71 -11.93 2.16
N GLU A 83 -5.27 -10.83 1.55
CA GLU A 83 -4.08 -10.82 0.71
C GLU A 83 -2.81 -11.03 1.55
N VAL A 84 -1.89 -11.85 1.02
CA VAL A 84 -0.59 -12.07 1.63
C VAL A 84 0.41 -11.07 1.06
N VAL A 85 0.93 -10.22 1.92
CA VAL A 85 1.86 -9.14 1.59
C VAL A 85 3.23 -9.41 2.17
N PHE A 86 4.25 -8.93 1.46
CA PHE A 86 5.63 -8.92 1.92
C PHE A 86 6.03 -7.49 2.22
N GLY A 87 6.69 -7.29 3.34
CA GLY A 87 7.14 -5.97 3.73
C GLY A 87 8.30 -6.02 4.71
N LYS A 88 8.79 -4.83 5.04
CA LYS A 88 9.87 -4.65 5.99
C LYS A 88 9.33 -3.98 7.25
N ILE A 89 9.74 -4.45 8.41
CA ILE A 89 9.38 -3.79 9.67
C ILE A 89 10.06 -2.43 9.73
N LYS A 90 9.24 -1.39 9.82
CA LYS A 90 9.66 0.01 9.92
C LYS A 90 9.85 0.42 11.37
N ASP A 91 8.94 0.00 12.25
CA ASP A 91 9.03 0.28 13.68
C ASP A 91 8.33 -0.79 14.52
N ILE A 92 8.68 -0.87 15.79
CA ILE A 92 8.07 -1.79 16.77
C ILE A 92 7.74 -0.99 18.02
N ALA A 93 6.50 -1.14 18.49
CA ALA A 93 5.97 -0.54 19.70
C ALA A 93 5.44 -1.61 20.66
N GLU A 94 5.08 -1.21 21.88
CA GLU A 94 4.56 -2.13 22.91
C GLU A 94 3.27 -2.84 22.48
N PHE A 95 2.44 -2.18 21.67
CA PHE A 95 1.17 -2.73 21.20
C PHE A 95 1.28 -3.51 19.88
N GLY A 96 2.44 -3.50 19.21
CA GLY A 96 2.55 -4.13 17.90
C GLY A 96 3.76 -3.75 17.06
N ALA A 97 3.80 -4.27 15.84
CA ALA A 97 4.83 -3.98 14.85
C ALA A 97 4.22 -3.28 13.62
N PHE A 98 4.95 -2.30 13.09
CA PHE A 98 4.58 -1.57 11.88
C PHE A 98 5.41 -2.08 10.70
N ILE A 99 4.72 -2.57 9.67
CA ILE A 99 5.32 -3.02 8.42
C ILE A 99 5.07 -1.97 7.36
N SER A 100 6.13 -1.58 6.65
CA SER A 100 5.99 -0.79 5.45
C SER A 100 5.78 -1.71 4.25
N LEU A 101 4.72 -1.42 3.49
CA LEU A 101 4.32 -2.11 2.26
C LEU A 101 4.66 -1.29 1.01
N GLY A 102 5.34 -0.16 1.16
CA GLY A 102 5.66 0.80 0.09
C GLY A 102 4.79 2.06 0.21
N PRO A 103 3.67 2.16 -0.55
CA PRO A 103 2.79 3.34 -0.50
C PRO A 103 1.89 3.38 0.74
N ALA A 104 1.82 2.29 1.50
CA ALA A 104 1.01 2.14 2.69
C ALA A 104 1.81 1.51 3.83
N ASP A 105 1.44 1.83 5.07
CA ASP A 105 1.96 1.20 6.27
C ASP A 105 0.85 0.33 6.91
N GLY A 106 1.23 -0.87 7.35
CA GLY A 106 0.36 -1.81 8.04
C GLY A 106 0.77 -2.04 9.48
N MET A 107 -0.21 -2.24 10.35
CA MET A 107 -0.02 -2.49 11.77
C MET A 107 -0.38 -3.94 12.09
N ILE A 108 0.53 -4.63 12.75
CA ILE A 108 0.28 -5.94 13.35
C ILE A 108 0.17 -5.75 14.84
N HIS A 109 -0.99 -6.10 15.39
CA HIS A 109 -1.18 -6.10 16.83
C HIS A 109 -0.28 -7.16 17.49
N ILE A 110 0.24 -6.90 18.69
CA ILE A 110 1.18 -7.81 19.38
C ILE A 110 0.67 -9.25 19.47
N SER A 111 -0.63 -9.45 19.74
CA SER A 111 -1.25 -10.79 19.80
C SER A 111 -1.37 -11.51 18.45
N GLN A 112 -1.07 -10.83 17.35
CA GLN A 112 -1.11 -11.34 15.97
C GLN A 112 0.29 -11.48 15.37
N THR A 113 1.36 -11.21 16.14
CA THR A 113 2.75 -11.29 15.67
C THR A 113 3.29 -12.72 15.69
N MET A 114 3.03 -13.48 16.76
CA MET A 114 3.50 -14.85 16.96
C MET A 114 2.48 -15.66 17.73
N ASP A 115 2.52 -16.99 17.57
CA ASP A 115 1.75 -17.93 18.38
C ASP A 115 2.51 -18.27 19.67
N ASP A 116 2.82 -17.26 20.48
CA ASP A 116 3.63 -17.39 21.69
C ASP A 116 3.32 -16.21 22.64
N PHE A 117 3.73 -16.32 23.91
CA PHE A 117 3.78 -15.20 24.84
C PHE A 117 4.91 -14.25 24.44
N VAL A 118 4.52 -13.16 23.79
CA VAL A 118 5.44 -12.13 23.30
C VAL A 118 5.77 -11.15 24.43
N SER A 119 7.07 -10.95 24.69
CA SER A 119 7.57 -9.86 25.54
C SER A 119 8.18 -8.75 24.71
N PHE A 120 7.87 -7.51 25.05
CA PHE A 120 8.52 -6.33 24.47
C PHE A 120 9.79 -6.00 25.26
N ALA A 121 10.94 -6.05 24.59
CA ALA A 121 12.20 -5.56 25.13
C ALA A 121 12.33 -4.05 24.84
N LYS A 122 12.97 -3.31 25.75
CA LYS A 122 13.20 -1.85 25.63
C LYS A 122 13.94 -1.45 24.33
N GLU A 123 14.59 -2.40 23.67
CA GLU A 123 15.32 -2.23 22.41
C GLU A 123 14.43 -2.31 21.15
N LYS A 124 13.10 -2.18 21.28
CA LYS A 124 12.14 -2.33 20.16
C LYS A 124 12.23 -3.71 19.52
N VAL A 125 12.39 -4.75 20.34
CA VAL A 125 12.44 -6.14 19.90
C VAL A 125 11.28 -6.88 20.53
N LEU A 126 10.55 -7.66 19.72
CA LEU A 126 9.56 -8.61 20.22
C LEU A 126 10.19 -10.00 20.25
N SER A 127 10.14 -10.65 21.41
CA SER A 127 10.66 -12.00 21.61
C SER A 127 9.58 -12.92 22.16
N GLY A 128 9.41 -14.09 21.56
CA GLY A 128 8.58 -15.17 22.09
C GLY A 128 9.30 -15.94 23.20
N LYS A 129 8.62 -16.22 24.32
CA LYS A 129 9.22 -16.91 25.46
C LYS A 129 9.46 -18.40 25.21
N GLU A 130 8.56 -19.08 24.50
CA GLU A 130 8.64 -20.53 24.28
C GLU A 130 9.38 -20.88 22.98
N SER A 131 9.16 -20.10 21.93
CA SER A 131 9.68 -20.34 20.59
C SER A 131 11.06 -19.73 20.34
N ASN A 132 11.55 -18.87 21.26
CA ASN A 132 12.79 -18.10 21.15
C ASN A 132 12.90 -17.28 19.83
N ARG A 133 11.76 -17.02 19.17
CA ARG A 133 11.69 -16.24 17.94
C ARG A 133 11.83 -14.77 18.28
N THR A 134 12.59 -14.05 17.47
CA THR A 134 12.80 -12.60 17.65
C THR A 134 12.39 -11.84 16.40
N LEU A 135 11.77 -10.68 16.62
CA LEU A 135 11.34 -9.75 15.59
C LEU A 135 12.01 -8.41 15.86
N LYS A 136 12.78 -7.92 14.89
CA LYS A 136 13.53 -6.66 14.98
C LYS A 136 13.10 -5.68 13.89
N VAL A 137 13.38 -4.41 14.11
CA VAL A 137 13.26 -3.39 13.08
C VAL A 137 14.17 -3.78 11.90
N ASN A 138 13.69 -3.55 10.68
CA ASN A 138 14.31 -3.96 9.41
C ASN A 138 14.19 -5.43 9.00
N ASP A 139 13.54 -6.28 9.79
CA ASP A 139 13.28 -7.66 9.38
C ASP A 139 12.28 -7.71 8.20
N LYS A 140 12.53 -8.64 7.28
CA LYS A 140 11.61 -8.96 6.18
C LYS A 140 10.58 -9.97 6.66
N CYS A 141 9.31 -9.65 6.46
CA CYS A 141 8.22 -10.48 6.95
C CYS A 141 7.12 -10.64 5.90
N ARG A 142 6.46 -11.79 5.97
CA ARG A 142 5.26 -12.13 5.23
C ARG A 142 4.07 -12.04 6.17
N ALA A 143 3.09 -11.22 5.85
CA ALA A 143 1.89 -11.01 6.66
C ALA A 143 0.64 -11.09 5.79
N ARG A 144 -0.52 -11.32 6.40
CA ARG A 144 -1.81 -11.31 5.71
C ARG A 144 -2.65 -10.13 6.16
N ILE A 145 -3.31 -9.46 5.22
CA ILE A 145 -4.26 -8.37 5.50
C ILE A 145 -5.56 -8.95 6.06
N ILE A 146 -5.98 -8.51 7.24
CA ILE A 146 -7.28 -8.88 7.83
C ILE A 146 -8.28 -7.74 7.69
N ALA A 147 -7.83 -6.51 7.86
CA ALA A 147 -8.70 -5.35 7.90
C ALA A 147 -8.09 -4.20 7.10
N VAL A 148 -8.94 -3.53 6.32
CA VAL A 148 -8.59 -2.33 5.57
C VAL A 148 -9.57 -1.24 5.99
N SER A 149 -9.07 -0.11 6.47
CA SER A 149 -9.89 1.02 6.88
C SER A 149 -9.46 2.30 6.20
N TYR A 150 -10.33 2.85 5.36
CA TYR A 150 -10.13 4.11 4.64
C TYR A 150 -10.73 5.33 5.37
N LYS A 151 -10.88 5.27 6.71
CA LYS A 151 -11.49 6.37 7.48
C LYS A 151 -10.70 7.68 7.39
N ASP A 152 -9.38 7.56 7.42
CA ASP A 152 -8.47 8.68 7.24
C ASP A 152 -7.99 8.66 5.79
N ILE A 153 -8.42 9.65 4.99
CA ILE A 153 -8.05 9.76 3.56
C ILE A 153 -6.53 9.83 3.41
N THR A 154 -5.83 10.45 4.35
CA THR A 154 -4.37 10.63 4.29
C THR A 154 -3.59 9.41 4.74
N ASN A 155 -4.13 8.60 5.65
CA ASN A 155 -3.42 7.46 6.25
C ASN A 155 -4.41 6.33 6.57
N PRO A 156 -4.85 5.56 5.55
CA PRO A 156 -5.73 4.44 5.79
C PRO A 156 -5.00 3.36 6.59
N LYS A 157 -5.71 2.74 7.53
CA LYS A 157 -5.14 1.78 8.48
C LYS A 157 -5.30 0.37 7.93
N LEU A 158 -4.17 -0.33 7.79
CA LEU A 158 -4.15 -1.74 7.40
C LEU A 158 -3.84 -2.60 8.62
N GLY A 159 -4.77 -3.48 8.97
CA GLY A 159 -4.60 -4.49 10.02
C GLY A 159 -4.03 -5.77 9.42
N LEU A 160 -2.89 -6.22 9.94
CA LEU A 160 -2.15 -7.37 9.45
C LEU A 160 -2.03 -8.47 10.53
N THR A 161 -1.85 -9.72 10.11
CA THR A 161 -1.50 -10.86 10.98
C THR A 161 -0.34 -11.68 10.44
N MET A 162 0.42 -12.29 11.35
CA MET A 162 1.48 -13.27 11.07
C MET A 162 1.25 -14.61 11.76
N ARG A 163 0.15 -14.78 12.51
CA ARG A 163 -0.06 -15.98 13.34
C ARG A 163 -0.38 -17.25 12.53
N GLN A 164 -0.79 -17.09 11.27
CA GLN A 164 -1.18 -18.22 10.42
C GLN A 164 0.04 -18.97 9.88
N GLU A 165 -0.16 -20.24 9.51
CA GLU A 165 0.89 -21.06 8.91
C GLU A 165 1.41 -20.45 7.59
N GLY A 166 2.72 -20.52 7.38
CA GLY A 166 3.38 -19.93 6.22
C GLY A 166 3.58 -18.41 6.28
N LEU A 167 3.24 -17.76 7.40
CA LEU A 167 3.48 -16.34 7.66
C LEU A 167 4.54 -16.13 8.75
N GLY A 168 5.06 -14.90 8.83
CA GLY A 168 6.08 -14.50 9.80
C GLY A 168 7.34 -13.98 9.15
N LYS A 169 8.42 -13.94 9.92
CA LYS A 169 9.75 -13.59 9.41
C LYS A 169 10.20 -14.65 8.40
N VAL A 170 10.83 -14.21 7.31
CA VAL A 170 11.32 -15.10 6.24
C VAL A 170 12.22 -16.20 6.81
N GLU A 171 13.09 -15.86 7.77
CA GLU A 171 13.97 -16.82 8.46
C GLU A 171 13.22 -17.96 9.19
N TRP A 172 11.98 -17.74 9.64
CA TRP A 172 11.19 -18.79 10.31
C TRP A 172 10.55 -19.77 9.31
N LEU A 173 10.42 -19.34 8.06
CA LEU A 173 9.86 -20.16 6.98
C LEU A 173 10.93 -21.11 6.44
N ASP A 174 12.15 -20.59 6.22
CA ASP A 174 13.30 -21.39 5.76
C ASP A 174 13.62 -22.55 6.73
N GLN A 175 13.45 -22.33 8.05
CA GLN A 175 13.66 -23.36 9.07
C GLN A 175 12.59 -24.46 9.06
N LYS A 176 11.40 -24.21 8.51
CA LYS A 176 10.32 -25.20 8.38
C LYS A 176 10.39 -26.00 7.08
N GLU A 177 11.03 -25.46 6.03
CA GLU A 177 11.19 -26.10 4.72
C GLU A 177 12.40 -27.04 4.63
N ALA A 178 13.32 -27.05 5.61
CA ALA A 178 14.33 -28.10 5.68
C ALA A 178 13.62 -29.46 5.85
N PRO A 179 13.82 -30.43 4.94
CA PRO A 179 13.03 -31.64 4.92
C PRO A 179 13.26 -32.42 6.21
N LYS A 180 12.17 -32.84 6.84
CA LYS A 180 12.21 -34.04 7.67
C LYS A 180 12.60 -35.17 6.72
N GLU A 181 13.88 -35.51 6.65
CA GLU A 181 14.30 -36.80 6.13
C GLU A 181 13.53 -37.85 6.94
N GLU A 182 12.53 -38.45 6.28
CA GLU A 182 11.84 -39.64 6.76
C GLU A 182 12.91 -40.71 6.98
N LYS A 183 13.30 -40.92 8.24
CA LYS A 183 13.90 -42.18 8.65
C LYS A 183 12.80 -43.22 8.60
N GLU A 184 12.63 -43.84 7.45
CA GLU A 184 11.97 -45.14 7.34
C GLU A 184 12.91 -46.18 7.98
N GLU A 185 12.49 -46.73 9.12
CA GLU A 185 13.00 -47.99 9.72
C GLU A 185 12.13 -49.17 9.26
#